data_AF-A0A7T5US54-F1
#
_entry.id   AF-A0A7T5US54-F1
#
_cell.length_a   1.000
_cell.length_b   1.000
_cell.length_c   1.000
_cell.angle_alpha   90.00
_cell.angle_beta   90.00
_cell.angle_gamma   90.00
#
_symmetry.space_group_name_H-M   'P 1'
#
loop_
_entity.id
_entity.type
_entity.pdbx_description
1 polymer ?
#
loop_
_entity_poly.entity_id
_entity_poly.type
_entity_poly.pdbx_seq_one_letter_code
_entity_poly.pdbx_strand_id
1 'polypeptide(L)'
;MANRHLSRSIVLQTLFEWDFNGFVSKSADAGLERNLSEFAPGLEDGGFSKKLIKGIVKKRKELDKIIEKAAPEWPLAQIAMIDRNVLRIGLYELIFGDRKEVPPKVAINEAIELAKTFGGDSSGRFVNGVLGTVYREMGEPGKDDDSQKKKKIADPSKLPREELGGGVVYRRENGKLSFALVHDVFGYWTLSKGHLEEDEDARQGTSRELAEELGLKNLELLEEIGVNEYIASDPKKGPVRRRVSYFLVEAKDKDLRLGPSGGLDDARWFSIEEMEDLKIYDDIRPLIQKALLKLK
;
A
#
# COMPACT_ATOMS: atom_id res chain seq x y z
N MET A 1 22.62 -0.36 12.76
CA MET A 1 22.33 -0.57 11.32
C MET A 1 22.92 -1.87 10.80
N ALA A 2 24.23 -2.14 10.96
CA ALA A 2 24.88 -3.37 10.48
C ALA A 2 24.19 -4.69 10.90
N ASN A 3 23.77 -4.81 12.17
CA ASN A 3 23.06 -6.01 12.63
C ASN A 3 21.73 -6.25 11.92
N ARG A 4 20.98 -5.20 11.54
CA ARG A 4 19.69 -5.36 10.85
C ARG A 4 19.85 -5.74 9.39
N HIS A 5 20.86 -5.21 8.72
CA HIS A 5 21.19 -5.65 7.37
C HIS A 5 21.57 -7.14 7.37
N LEU A 6 22.44 -7.56 8.29
CA LEU A 6 22.77 -8.98 8.47
C LEU A 6 21.53 -9.82 8.79
N SER A 7 20.66 -9.38 9.70
CA SER A 7 19.39 -10.07 9.98
C SER A 7 18.55 -10.31 8.71
N ARG A 8 18.45 -9.31 7.83
CA ARG A 8 17.69 -9.44 6.58
C ARG A 8 18.36 -10.41 5.61
N SER A 9 19.69 -10.41 5.53
CA SER A 9 20.43 -11.38 4.73
C SER A 9 20.15 -12.82 5.19
N ILE A 10 20.13 -13.06 6.51
CA ILE A 10 19.78 -14.37 7.08
C ILE A 10 18.32 -14.75 6.75
N VAL A 11 17.39 -13.80 6.85
CA VAL A 11 15.99 -14.03 6.47
C VAL A 11 15.87 -14.33 4.98
N LEU A 12 16.61 -13.64 4.11
CA LEU A 12 16.61 -13.88 2.67
C LEU A 12 17.12 -15.29 2.34
N GLN A 13 18.23 -15.72 2.92
CA GLN A 13 18.77 -17.08 2.73
C GLN A 13 17.76 -18.13 3.17
N THR A 14 17.12 -17.92 4.32
CA THR A 14 16.08 -18.81 4.85
C THR A 14 14.86 -18.87 3.93
N LEU A 15 14.39 -17.72 3.45
CA LEU A 15 13.26 -17.65 2.51
C LEU A 15 13.59 -18.30 1.16
N PHE A 16 14.81 -18.10 0.66
CA PHE A 16 15.26 -18.72 -0.58
C PHE A 16 15.24 -20.24 -0.47
N GLU A 17 15.82 -20.80 0.60
CA GLU A 17 15.78 -22.24 0.86
C GLU A 17 14.34 -22.75 0.99
N TRP A 18 13.50 -22.02 1.71
CA TRP A 18 12.10 -22.41 1.92
C TRP A 18 11.28 -22.39 0.62
N ASP A 19 11.49 -21.36 -0.22
CA ASP A 19 10.86 -21.20 -1.54
C ASP A 19 11.35 -22.29 -2.51
N PHE A 20 12.67 -22.54 -2.55
CA PHE A 20 13.28 -23.60 -3.35
C PHE A 20 12.71 -24.98 -3.03
N ASN A 21 12.41 -25.24 -1.75
CA ASN A 21 11.80 -26.49 -1.29
C ASN A 21 10.27 -26.52 -1.39
N GLY A 22 9.63 -25.57 -2.07
CA GLY A 22 8.18 -25.59 -2.29
C GLY A 22 7.34 -25.25 -1.05
N PHE A 23 7.89 -24.48 -0.11
CA PHE A 23 7.18 -23.93 1.05
C PHE A 23 6.66 -24.94 2.09
N VAL A 24 7.38 -26.05 2.30
CA VAL A 24 6.98 -27.04 3.31
C VAL A 24 6.99 -26.40 4.72
N SER A 25 5.83 -26.46 5.41
CA SER A 25 5.51 -25.68 6.63
C SER A 25 6.48 -25.86 7.82
N LYS A 26 7.30 -26.91 7.85
CA LYS A 26 8.21 -27.20 8.98
C LYS A 26 9.63 -26.68 8.79
N SER A 27 9.97 -26.01 7.68
CA SER A 27 11.37 -25.69 7.37
C SER A 27 11.79 -24.22 7.52
N ALA A 28 10.87 -23.25 7.59
CA ALA A 28 11.28 -21.84 7.68
C ALA A 28 11.90 -21.48 9.05
N ASP A 29 11.26 -21.85 10.16
CA ASP A 29 11.79 -21.57 11.50
C ASP A 29 13.07 -22.38 11.78
N ALA A 30 13.08 -23.67 11.44
CA ALA A 30 14.26 -24.52 11.59
C ALA A 30 15.42 -24.08 10.67
N GLY A 31 15.11 -23.65 9.45
CA GLY A 31 16.08 -23.06 8.53
C GLY A 31 16.66 -21.75 9.08
N LEU A 32 15.82 -20.91 9.70
CA LEU A 32 16.29 -19.67 10.33
C LEU A 32 17.26 -19.97 11.47
N GLU A 33 16.92 -20.90 12.38
CA GLU A 33 17.78 -21.26 13.50
C GLU A 33 19.15 -21.77 13.02
N ARG A 34 19.16 -22.62 11.99
CA ARG A 34 20.41 -23.11 11.39
C ARG A 34 21.22 -21.98 10.77
N ASN A 35 20.60 -21.13 9.95
CA ASN A 35 21.28 -20.02 9.29
C ASN A 35 21.80 -18.97 10.28
N LEU A 36 21.09 -18.71 11.38
CA LEU A 36 21.57 -17.85 12.47
C LEU A 36 22.82 -18.43 13.14
N SER A 37 22.80 -19.73 13.44
CA SER A 37 23.94 -20.41 14.06
C SER A 37 25.19 -20.42 13.16
N GLU A 38 25.00 -20.57 11.84
CA GLU A 38 26.10 -20.73 10.89
C GLU A 38 26.69 -19.37 10.46
N PHE A 39 25.84 -18.39 10.16
CA PHE A 39 26.25 -17.14 9.51
C PHE A 39 26.14 -15.89 10.40
N ALA A 40 25.52 -16.00 11.58
CA ALA A 40 25.33 -14.86 12.49
C ALA A 40 25.50 -15.22 13.98
N PRO A 41 26.59 -15.91 14.39
CA PRO A 41 26.76 -16.38 15.78
C PRO A 41 26.84 -15.25 16.82
N GLY A 42 27.15 -14.00 16.39
CA GLY A 42 27.21 -12.81 17.25
C GLY A 42 25.93 -11.96 17.25
N LEU A 43 24.86 -12.41 16.59
CA LEU A 43 23.61 -11.65 16.50
C LEU A 43 22.68 -12.04 17.66
N GLU A 44 22.54 -11.15 18.66
CA GLU A 44 21.72 -11.39 19.86
C GLU A 44 20.28 -11.86 19.53
N ASP A 45 19.91 -13.02 20.06
CA ASP A 45 18.63 -13.79 20.05
C ASP A 45 17.82 -13.85 18.73
N GLY A 46 18.31 -13.28 17.63
CA GLY A 46 17.62 -13.27 16.34
C GLY A 46 16.21 -12.70 16.37
N GLY A 47 15.83 -11.92 17.39
CA GLY A 47 14.44 -11.51 17.63
C GLY A 47 13.83 -10.77 16.43
N PHE A 48 14.59 -9.88 15.81
CA PHE A 48 14.18 -9.20 14.58
C PHE A 48 13.99 -10.18 13.41
N SER A 49 14.96 -11.09 13.18
CA SER A 49 14.89 -12.09 12.11
C SER A 49 13.71 -13.06 12.30
N LYS A 50 13.46 -13.50 13.53
CA LYS A 50 12.33 -14.35 13.94
C LYS A 50 10.98 -13.65 13.70
N LYS A 51 10.87 -12.37 14.09
CA LYS A 51 9.66 -11.55 13.84
C LYS A 51 9.42 -11.40 12.34
N LEU A 52 10.47 -11.12 11.58
CA LEU A 52 10.40 -10.88 10.14
C LEU A 52 10.01 -12.15 9.38
N ILE A 53 10.68 -13.30 9.62
CA ILE A 53 10.35 -14.55 8.93
C ILE A 53 8.91 -15.00 9.21
N LYS A 54 8.48 -14.97 10.48
CA LYS A 54 7.13 -15.41 10.87
C LYS A 54 6.06 -14.54 10.24
N GLY A 55 6.30 -13.23 10.19
CA GLY A 55 5.44 -12.28 9.52
C GLY A 55 5.30 -12.55 8.02
N ILE A 56 6.43 -12.72 7.34
CA ILE A 56 6.47 -12.99 5.89
C ILE A 56 5.79 -14.33 5.58
N VAL A 57 6.09 -15.40 6.32
CA VAL A 57 5.47 -16.73 6.13
C VAL A 57 3.95 -16.63 6.27
N LYS A 58 3.45 -15.94 7.31
CA LYS A 58 2.02 -15.75 7.55
C LYS A 58 1.34 -14.94 6.43
N LYS A 59 2.04 -13.95 5.88
CA LYS A 59 1.51 -13.01 4.87
C LYS A 59 1.91 -13.36 3.43
N ARG A 60 2.60 -14.47 3.19
CA ARG A 60 3.19 -14.83 1.89
C ARG A 60 2.21 -14.69 0.73
N LYS A 61 1.00 -15.25 0.84
CA LYS A 61 0.00 -15.20 -0.24
C LYS A 61 -0.47 -13.77 -0.55
N GLU A 62 -0.53 -12.91 0.45
CA GLU A 62 -0.93 -11.50 0.32
C GLU A 62 0.21 -10.70 -0.32
N LEU A 63 1.44 -10.91 0.13
CA LEU A 63 2.65 -10.35 -0.48
C LEU A 63 2.80 -10.75 -1.95
N ASP A 64 2.56 -12.02 -2.27
CA ASP A 64 2.63 -12.55 -3.64
C ASP A 64 1.62 -11.85 -4.57
N LYS A 65 0.37 -11.64 -4.13
CA LYS A 65 -0.64 -10.88 -4.88
C LYS A 65 -0.22 -9.43 -5.12
N ILE A 66 0.37 -8.79 -4.10
CA ILE A 66 0.87 -7.42 -4.22
C ILE A 66 1.99 -7.34 -5.26
N ILE A 67 2.90 -8.32 -5.27
CA ILE A 67 3.97 -8.41 -6.27
C ILE A 67 3.38 -8.53 -7.67
N GLU A 68 2.41 -9.43 -7.87
CA GLU A 68 1.76 -9.64 -9.17
C GLU A 68 1.06 -8.37 -9.68
N LYS A 69 0.39 -7.62 -8.81
CA LYS A 69 -0.23 -6.34 -9.17
C LYS A 69 0.81 -5.27 -9.53
N ALA A 70 1.89 -5.19 -8.77
CA ALA A 70 2.93 -4.17 -8.96
C ALA A 70 3.87 -4.48 -10.14
N ALA A 71 3.91 -5.74 -10.59
CA ALA A 71 4.71 -6.21 -11.72
C ALA A 71 3.88 -7.09 -12.68
N PRO A 72 2.85 -6.52 -13.35
CA PRO A 72 1.90 -7.31 -14.15
C PRO A 72 2.55 -7.99 -15.36
N GLU A 73 3.63 -7.43 -15.88
CA GLU A 73 4.40 -7.99 -17.00
C GLU A 73 5.29 -9.19 -16.58
N TRP A 74 5.42 -9.46 -15.28
CA TRP A 74 6.30 -10.49 -14.73
C TRP A 74 5.51 -11.44 -13.83
N PRO A 75 4.98 -12.55 -14.37
CA PRO A 75 4.33 -13.58 -13.56
C PRO A 75 5.24 -13.99 -12.41
N LEU A 76 4.67 -14.17 -11.21
CA LEU A 76 5.45 -14.43 -9.99
C LEU A 76 6.42 -15.60 -10.13
N ALA A 77 6.04 -16.64 -10.88
CA ALA A 77 6.86 -17.82 -11.17
C ALA A 77 8.08 -17.53 -12.05
N GLN A 78 8.04 -16.48 -12.88
CA GLN A 78 9.14 -16.05 -13.75
C GLN A 78 10.12 -15.09 -13.06
N ILE A 79 9.72 -14.50 -11.94
CA ILE A 79 10.61 -13.69 -11.11
C ILE A 79 11.65 -14.61 -10.45
N ALA A 80 12.93 -14.23 -10.53
CA ALA A 80 14.01 -14.95 -9.88
C ALA A 80 13.72 -15.16 -8.39
N MET A 81 13.99 -16.35 -7.85
CA MET A 81 13.68 -16.69 -6.47
C MET A 81 14.30 -15.70 -5.47
N ILE A 82 15.51 -15.21 -5.73
CA ILE A 82 16.12 -14.15 -4.92
C ILE A 82 15.27 -12.88 -4.96
N ASP A 83 14.99 -12.34 -6.14
CA ASP A 83 14.23 -11.10 -6.31
C ASP A 83 12.84 -11.20 -5.69
N ARG A 84 12.14 -12.32 -5.89
CA ARG A 84 10.81 -12.56 -5.29
C ARG A 84 10.87 -12.56 -3.76
N ASN A 85 11.89 -13.19 -3.16
CA ASN A 85 12.03 -13.21 -1.70
C ASN A 85 12.50 -11.87 -1.14
N VAL A 86 13.34 -11.12 -1.87
CA VAL A 86 13.68 -9.73 -1.52
C VAL A 86 12.44 -8.84 -1.55
N LEU A 87 11.59 -8.98 -2.58
CA LEU A 87 10.32 -8.25 -2.66
C LEU A 87 9.41 -8.58 -1.48
N ARG A 88 9.29 -9.86 -1.09
CA ARG A 88 8.52 -10.27 0.09
C ARG A 88 9.03 -9.61 1.38
N ILE A 89 10.35 -9.53 1.56
CA ILE A 89 10.97 -8.84 2.71
C ILE A 89 10.62 -7.34 2.68
N GLY A 90 10.92 -6.67 1.56
CA GLY A 90 10.71 -5.24 1.41
C GLY A 90 9.25 -4.84 1.57
N LEU A 91 8.33 -5.57 0.95
CA LEU A 91 6.88 -5.34 1.06
C LEU A 91 6.37 -5.61 2.48
N TYR A 92 6.85 -6.66 3.13
CA TYR A 92 6.42 -6.94 4.49
C TYR A 92 6.80 -5.81 5.45
N GLU A 93 8.04 -5.33 5.37
CA GLU A 93 8.49 -4.20 6.19
C GLU A 93 7.76 -2.90 5.81
N LEU A 94 7.48 -2.69 4.53
CA LEU A 94 6.78 -1.50 4.05
C LEU A 94 5.33 -1.42 4.54
N ILE A 95 4.63 -2.57 4.56
CA ILE A 95 3.19 -2.63 4.77
C ILE A 95 2.82 -3.01 6.21
N PHE A 96 3.55 -3.98 6.78
CA PHE A 96 3.26 -4.56 8.09
C PHE A 96 4.32 -4.24 9.15
N GLY A 97 5.45 -3.63 8.76
CA GLY A 97 6.50 -3.22 9.67
C GLY A 97 6.10 -2.07 10.57
N ASP A 98 6.76 -1.96 11.73
CA ASP A 98 6.66 -0.78 12.57
C ASP A 98 7.50 0.35 11.96
N ARG A 99 6.84 1.42 11.49
CA ARG A 99 7.49 2.56 10.84
C ARG A 99 8.45 3.33 11.76
N LYS A 100 8.25 3.27 13.08
CA LYS A 100 9.18 3.85 14.06
C LYS A 100 10.45 3.00 14.17
N GLU A 101 10.31 1.69 13.96
CA GLU A 101 11.41 0.75 13.96
C GLU A 101 12.19 0.83 12.63
N VAL A 102 11.49 0.77 11.48
CA VAL A 102 12.08 0.82 10.14
C VAL A 102 11.27 1.78 9.26
N PRO A 103 11.80 2.95 8.92
CA PRO A 103 11.13 3.88 8.01
C PRO A 103 10.92 3.27 6.62
N PRO A 104 9.81 3.59 5.92
CA PRO A 104 9.51 3.06 4.58
C PRO A 104 10.65 3.15 3.57
N LYS A 105 11.30 4.32 3.47
CA LYS A 105 12.45 4.53 2.57
C LYS A 105 13.64 3.66 2.94
N VAL A 106 13.85 3.40 4.23
CA VAL A 106 14.93 2.51 4.71
C VAL A 106 14.61 1.07 4.33
N ALA A 107 13.37 0.60 4.51
CA ALA A 107 12.96 -0.74 4.07
C ALA A 107 13.19 -0.95 2.56
N ILE A 108 12.82 0.04 1.74
CA ILE A 108 13.03 0.01 0.29
C ILE A 108 14.53 -0.04 -0.05
N ASN A 109 15.34 0.83 0.55
CA ASN A 109 16.78 0.85 0.31
C ASN A 109 17.45 -0.47 0.72
N GLU A 110 17.10 -1.02 1.87
CA GLU A 110 17.65 -2.29 2.35
C GLU A 110 17.29 -3.45 1.42
N ALA A 111 16.05 -3.51 0.92
CA ALA A 111 15.65 -4.50 -0.08
C ALA A 111 16.44 -4.35 -1.39
N ILE A 112 16.68 -3.11 -1.86
CA ILE A 112 17.49 -2.85 -3.05
C ILE A 112 18.93 -3.33 -2.86
N GLU A 113 19.53 -3.09 -1.69
CA GLU A 113 20.88 -3.57 -1.40
C GLU A 113 20.94 -5.09 -1.35
N LEU A 114 19.97 -5.77 -0.74
CA LEU A 114 19.88 -7.23 -0.79
C LEU A 114 19.79 -7.75 -2.23
N ALA A 115 18.98 -7.11 -3.08
CA ALA A 115 18.85 -7.48 -4.48
C ALA A 115 20.17 -7.32 -5.25
N LYS A 116 20.95 -6.28 -4.96
CA LYS A 116 22.28 -6.07 -5.56
C LYS A 116 23.31 -7.07 -5.07
N THR A 117 23.25 -7.46 -3.80
CA THR A 117 24.21 -8.38 -3.19
C THR A 117 23.98 -9.82 -3.63
N PHE A 118 22.72 -10.26 -3.73
CA PHE A 118 22.37 -11.67 -3.96
C PHE A 118 21.76 -11.94 -5.34
N GLY A 119 21.28 -10.93 -6.04
CA GLY A 119 20.64 -11.05 -7.35
C GLY A 119 21.61 -10.87 -8.52
N GLY A 120 21.05 -10.62 -9.70
CA GLY A 120 21.81 -10.31 -10.92
C GLY A 120 21.91 -8.80 -11.19
N ASP A 121 22.56 -8.43 -12.30
CA ASP A 121 22.82 -7.02 -12.66
C ASP A 121 21.56 -6.14 -12.75
N SER A 122 20.40 -6.73 -13.08
CA SER A 122 19.12 -6.02 -13.19
C SER A 122 18.29 -6.03 -11.90
N SER A 123 18.61 -6.89 -10.92
CA SER A 123 17.79 -7.16 -9.74
C SER A 123 17.55 -5.91 -8.89
N GLY A 124 18.59 -5.13 -8.60
CA GLY A 124 18.46 -3.89 -7.83
C GLY A 124 17.51 -2.87 -8.48
N ARG A 125 17.53 -2.77 -9.82
CA ARG A 125 16.63 -1.88 -10.57
C ARG A 125 15.20 -2.39 -10.57
N PHE A 126 15.03 -3.70 -10.77
CA PHE A 126 13.73 -4.37 -10.77
C PHE A 126 13.03 -4.21 -9.41
N VAL A 127 13.71 -4.58 -8.32
CA VAL A 127 13.18 -4.45 -6.95
C VAL A 127 12.81 -3.01 -6.60
N ASN A 128 13.66 -2.05 -6.95
CA ASN A 128 13.36 -0.62 -6.76
C ASN A 128 12.09 -0.19 -7.53
N GLY A 129 11.91 -0.67 -8.76
CA GLY A 129 10.74 -0.37 -9.56
C GLY A 129 9.44 -0.85 -8.90
N VAL A 130 9.41 -2.11 -8.48
CA VAL A 130 8.24 -2.75 -7.87
C VAL A 130 7.91 -2.11 -6.52
N LEU A 131 8.88 -2.03 -5.60
CA LEU A 131 8.65 -1.43 -4.28
C LEU A 131 8.31 0.06 -4.37
N GLY A 132 8.90 0.77 -5.32
CA GLY A 132 8.60 2.18 -5.57
C GLY A 132 7.17 2.39 -6.08
N THR A 133 6.64 1.49 -6.92
CA THR A 133 5.24 1.53 -7.36
C THR A 133 4.29 1.34 -6.18
N VAL A 134 4.53 0.31 -5.37
CA VAL A 134 3.73 0.07 -4.16
C VAL A 134 3.78 1.26 -3.21
N TYR A 135 4.96 1.81 -2.95
CA TYR A 135 5.11 2.96 -2.05
C TYR A 135 4.32 4.21 -2.52
N ARG A 136 4.26 4.45 -3.84
CA ARG A 136 3.47 5.56 -4.41
C ARG A 136 1.96 5.29 -4.36
N GLU A 137 1.54 4.05 -4.64
CA GLU A 137 0.12 3.68 -4.55
C GLU A 137 -0.41 3.81 -3.12
N MET A 138 0.42 3.52 -2.13
CA MET A 138 0.16 3.72 -0.69
C MET A 138 0.11 5.20 -0.26
N GLY A 139 0.14 6.16 -1.19
CA GLY A 139 0.01 7.59 -0.86
C GLY A 139 1.25 8.23 -0.23
N GLU A 140 2.44 7.62 -0.36
CA GLU A 140 3.71 8.10 0.22
C GLU A 140 3.59 8.56 1.70
N PRO A 141 3.36 7.65 2.65
CA PRO A 141 3.32 8.00 4.07
C PRO A 141 4.70 8.51 4.51
N GLY A 142 4.84 9.81 4.73
CA GLY A 142 6.11 10.46 5.12
C GLY A 142 6.69 11.47 4.11
N LYS A 143 5.85 12.09 3.27
CA LYS A 143 6.26 13.14 2.33
C LYS A 143 6.94 14.37 2.99
N ASP A 144 6.81 14.53 4.30
CA ASP A 144 7.45 15.63 5.04
C ASP A 144 8.92 15.37 5.42
N ASP A 145 9.43 14.13 5.27
CA ASP A 145 10.67 13.76 5.95
C ASP A 145 11.93 13.69 5.08
N ASP A 146 11.86 13.98 3.76
CA ASP A 146 13.09 14.37 3.07
C ASP A 146 12.85 15.08 1.74
N SER A 147 13.11 16.39 1.74
CA SER A 147 13.18 17.24 0.56
C SER A 147 14.56 17.19 -0.11
N GLN A 148 15.41 16.18 0.14
CA GLN A 148 16.76 16.13 -0.41
C GLN A 148 17.11 14.84 -1.14
N LYS A 149 16.60 14.71 -2.38
CA LYS A 149 17.34 14.29 -3.60
C LYS A 149 16.36 14.14 -4.76
N LYS A 150 15.71 15.24 -5.14
CA LYS A 150 15.04 15.33 -6.44
C LYS A 150 16.11 15.36 -7.53
N LYS A 151 16.13 14.35 -8.42
CA LYS A 151 16.31 14.69 -9.84
C LYS A 151 15.23 15.76 -10.10
N LYS A 152 15.65 17.00 -10.39
CA LYS A 152 14.74 18.13 -10.62
C LYS A 152 13.68 17.71 -11.63
N ILE A 153 12.49 17.34 -11.16
CA ILE A 153 11.29 17.41 -11.99
C ILE A 153 11.18 18.89 -12.29
N ALA A 154 11.39 19.23 -13.56
CA ALA A 154 11.34 20.59 -14.05
C ALA A 154 9.90 21.08 -13.92
N ASP A 155 9.62 21.78 -12.81
CA ASP A 155 8.35 22.46 -12.54
C ASP A 155 7.10 21.53 -12.50
N PRO A 156 6.62 21.13 -11.30
CA PRO A 156 5.42 20.31 -11.14
C PRO A 156 4.16 20.87 -11.83
N SER A 157 4.10 22.16 -12.14
CA SER A 157 2.98 22.76 -12.88
C SER A 157 2.90 22.32 -14.34
N LYS A 158 4.01 21.83 -14.92
CA LYS A 158 4.11 21.34 -16.30
C LYS A 158 3.78 19.85 -16.45
N LEU A 159 3.56 19.14 -15.34
CA LEU A 159 3.17 17.75 -15.39
C LEU A 159 1.72 17.63 -15.89
N PRO A 160 1.40 16.57 -16.65
CA PRO A 160 0.01 16.26 -16.99
C PRO A 160 -0.83 16.19 -15.71
N ARG A 161 -1.99 16.85 -15.74
CA ARG A 161 -2.91 16.92 -14.61
C ARG A 161 -3.98 15.83 -14.78
N GLU A 162 -4.25 15.11 -13.71
CA GLU A 162 -5.35 14.15 -13.63
C GLU A 162 -6.26 14.57 -12.47
N GLU A 163 -7.54 14.80 -12.79
CA GLU A 163 -8.56 15.08 -11.78
C GLU A 163 -9.19 13.77 -11.30
N LEU A 164 -9.35 13.65 -9.99
CA LEU A 164 -10.02 12.54 -9.35
C LEU A 164 -11.11 13.05 -8.41
N GLY A 165 -12.19 12.28 -8.34
CA GLY A 165 -13.29 12.50 -7.40
C GLY A 165 -13.27 11.44 -6.31
N GLY A 166 -13.35 11.86 -5.05
CA GLY A 166 -13.43 10.95 -3.91
C GLY A 166 -14.58 11.29 -2.97
N GLY A 167 -15.00 10.31 -2.17
CA GLY A 167 -16.15 10.48 -1.28
C GLY A 167 -15.88 10.02 0.14
N VAL A 168 -16.18 10.86 1.13
CA VAL A 168 -16.52 10.38 2.47
C VAL A 168 -18.00 10.02 2.45
N VAL A 169 -18.27 8.77 2.11
CA VAL A 169 -19.62 8.23 2.00
C VAL A 169 -20.09 7.77 3.37
N TYR A 170 -21.20 8.33 3.84
CA TYR A 170 -21.80 7.97 5.10
C TYR A 170 -23.26 7.57 4.94
N ARG A 171 -23.76 6.82 5.91
CA ARG A 171 -25.15 6.43 6.07
C ARG A 171 -25.59 6.75 7.49
N ARG A 172 -26.85 7.16 7.64
CA ARG A 172 -27.49 7.36 8.95
C ARG A 172 -28.61 6.34 9.14
N GLU A 173 -28.53 5.54 10.21
CA GLU A 173 -29.60 4.63 10.61
C GLU A 173 -29.84 4.74 12.11
N ASN A 174 -31.07 5.06 12.51
CA ASN A 174 -31.46 5.21 13.92
C ASN A 174 -30.54 6.16 14.71
N GLY A 175 -30.10 7.25 14.09
CA GLY A 175 -29.19 8.23 14.68
C GLY A 175 -27.72 7.81 14.74
N LYS A 176 -27.38 6.58 14.31
CA LYS A 176 -26.00 6.10 14.21
C LYS A 176 -25.44 6.38 12.82
N LEU A 177 -24.20 6.86 12.78
CA LEU A 177 -23.45 7.08 11.55
C LEU A 177 -22.59 5.87 11.23
N SER A 178 -22.52 5.51 9.96
CA SER A 178 -21.57 4.54 9.43
C SER A 178 -20.93 5.10 8.16
N PHE A 179 -19.66 4.80 7.93
CA PHE A 179 -18.88 5.29 6.80
C PHE A 179 -18.47 4.11 5.92
N ALA A 180 -18.62 4.25 4.60
CA ALA A 180 -18.13 3.26 3.67
C ALA A 180 -16.65 3.50 3.42
N LEU A 181 -15.84 2.48 3.65
CA LEU A 181 -14.43 2.44 3.30
C LEU A 181 -14.20 1.27 2.35
N VAL A 182 -13.19 1.43 1.49
CA VAL A 182 -12.69 0.36 0.64
C VAL A 182 -11.36 -0.15 1.17
N HIS A 183 -11.13 -1.45 1.07
CA HIS A 183 -9.88 -2.09 1.46
C HIS A 183 -9.03 -2.31 0.22
N ASP A 184 -7.81 -1.82 0.27
CA ASP A 184 -6.84 -2.05 -0.79
C ASP A 184 -6.07 -3.35 -0.58
N VAL A 185 -5.48 -3.83 -1.67
CA VAL A 185 -4.60 -5.01 -1.66
C VAL A 185 -3.37 -4.85 -0.77
N PHE A 186 -3.07 -3.65 -0.28
CA PHE A 186 -1.99 -3.35 0.65
C PHE A 186 -2.43 -3.45 2.11
N GLY A 187 -3.67 -3.83 2.40
CA GLY A 187 -4.15 -4.03 3.75
C GLY A 187 -4.60 -2.74 4.47
N TYR A 188 -4.83 -1.66 3.72
CA TYR A 188 -5.32 -0.39 4.25
C TYR A 188 -6.77 -0.14 3.84
N TRP A 189 -7.54 0.40 4.79
CA TRP A 189 -8.85 0.97 4.53
C TRP A 189 -8.70 2.43 4.10
N THR A 190 -9.40 2.81 3.05
CA THR A 190 -9.32 4.17 2.48
C THR A 190 -10.67 4.60 1.91
N LEU A 191 -10.74 5.84 1.45
CA LEU A 191 -11.92 6.38 0.77
C LEU A 191 -11.92 5.94 -0.70
N SER A 192 -13.11 5.63 -1.21
CA SER A 192 -13.33 5.38 -2.63
C SER A 192 -13.03 6.66 -3.42
N LYS A 193 -12.28 6.49 -4.51
CA LYS A 193 -11.83 7.58 -5.39
C LYS A 193 -11.63 7.07 -6.80
N GLY A 194 -12.03 7.88 -7.77
CA GLY A 194 -12.04 7.53 -9.18
C GLY A 194 -11.56 8.66 -10.08
N HIS A 195 -11.30 8.35 -11.35
CA HIS A 195 -10.87 9.33 -12.33
C HIS A 195 -12.07 10.14 -12.87
N LEU A 196 -11.90 11.45 -13.02
CA LEU A 196 -12.89 12.30 -13.66
C LEU A 196 -12.61 12.40 -15.16
N GLU A 197 -13.66 12.42 -15.98
CA GLU A 197 -13.52 12.61 -17.43
C GLU A 197 -13.16 14.08 -17.75
N GLU A 198 -12.55 14.35 -18.92
CA GLU A 198 -11.95 15.67 -19.26
C GLU A 198 -12.94 16.85 -19.24
N ASP A 199 -14.24 16.60 -19.34
CA ASP A 199 -15.31 17.61 -19.36
C ASP A 199 -16.41 17.35 -18.29
N GLU A 200 -16.14 16.47 -17.32
CA GLU A 200 -17.12 16.10 -16.31
C GLU A 200 -17.08 17.05 -15.10
N ASP A 201 -18.26 17.50 -14.64
CA ASP A 201 -18.35 18.24 -13.39
C ASP A 201 -17.87 17.37 -12.22
N ALA A 202 -17.02 17.92 -11.36
CA ALA A 202 -16.38 17.16 -10.29
C ALA A 202 -17.38 16.48 -9.35
N ARG A 203 -18.56 17.07 -9.11
CA ARG A 203 -19.61 16.42 -8.31
C ARG A 203 -20.23 15.28 -9.10
N GLN A 204 -20.60 15.51 -10.35
CA GLN A 204 -21.23 14.47 -11.18
C GLN A 204 -20.31 13.25 -11.34
N GLY A 205 -19.03 13.46 -11.66
CA GLY A 205 -18.07 12.37 -11.80
C GLY A 205 -17.75 11.68 -10.49
N THR A 206 -17.64 12.41 -9.38
CA THR A 206 -17.50 11.78 -8.06
C THR A 206 -18.68 10.86 -7.77
N SER A 207 -19.92 11.31 -8.05
CA SER A 207 -21.11 10.50 -7.84
C SER A 207 -21.10 9.20 -8.66
N ARG A 208 -20.72 9.30 -9.95
CA ARG A 208 -20.61 8.16 -10.87
C ARG A 208 -19.56 7.16 -10.39
N GLU A 209 -18.35 7.62 -10.09
CA GLU A 209 -17.24 6.79 -9.62
C GLU A 209 -17.60 6.07 -8.31
N LEU A 210 -18.18 6.77 -7.33
CA LEU A 210 -18.61 6.16 -6.06
C LEU A 210 -19.73 5.13 -6.27
N ALA A 211 -20.68 5.40 -7.17
CA ALA A 211 -21.76 4.47 -7.48
C ALA A 211 -21.24 3.18 -8.12
N GLU A 212 -20.29 3.28 -9.04
CA GLU A 212 -19.65 2.15 -9.71
C GLU A 212 -18.75 1.35 -8.75
N GLU A 213 -17.91 2.03 -7.96
CA GLU A 213 -16.93 1.38 -7.10
C GLU A 213 -17.56 0.76 -5.85
N LEU A 214 -18.55 1.41 -5.24
CA LEU A 214 -19.22 0.91 -4.02
C LEU A 214 -20.52 0.14 -4.31
N GLY A 215 -20.99 0.14 -5.56
CA GLY A 215 -22.24 -0.51 -5.95
C GLY A 215 -23.49 0.18 -5.39
N LEU A 216 -23.39 1.47 -5.09
CA LEU A 216 -24.45 2.29 -4.50
C LEU A 216 -25.26 2.99 -5.60
N LYS A 217 -26.56 3.22 -5.37
CA LYS A 217 -27.46 3.85 -6.36
C LYS A 217 -28.07 5.15 -5.88
N ASN A 218 -28.22 5.28 -4.57
CA ASN A 218 -28.90 6.39 -3.91
C ASN A 218 -27.87 7.21 -3.14
N LEU A 219 -27.07 7.97 -3.89
CA LEU A 219 -26.05 8.88 -3.37
C LEU A 219 -26.51 10.34 -3.46
N GLU A 220 -26.32 11.09 -2.39
CA GLU A 220 -26.55 12.53 -2.33
C GLU A 220 -25.24 13.23 -1.98
N LEU A 221 -24.64 13.92 -2.95
CA LEU A 221 -23.41 14.69 -2.74
C LEU A 221 -23.73 16.03 -2.09
N LEU A 222 -23.20 16.25 -0.89
CA LEU A 222 -23.42 17.44 -0.10
C LEU A 222 -22.41 18.54 -0.44
N GLU A 223 -21.28 18.62 0.27
CA GLU A 223 -20.27 19.66 0.08
C GLU A 223 -18.87 19.08 -0.16
N GLU A 224 -17.99 19.86 -0.79
CA GLU A 224 -16.57 19.53 -0.90
C GLU A 224 -15.91 19.74 0.47
N ILE A 225 -15.23 18.73 1.00
CA ILE A 225 -14.62 18.72 2.34
C ILE A 225 -13.10 18.83 2.30
N GLY A 226 -12.48 18.69 1.12
CA GLY A 226 -11.05 18.90 0.97
C GLY A 226 -10.53 18.50 -0.41
N VAL A 227 -9.30 18.90 -0.67
CA VAL A 227 -8.55 18.56 -1.88
C VAL A 227 -7.17 18.08 -1.48
N ASN A 228 -6.74 16.94 -2.03
CA ASN A 228 -5.38 16.44 -1.89
C ASN A 228 -4.67 16.48 -3.24
N GLU A 229 -3.43 16.99 -3.27
CA GLU A 229 -2.58 17.00 -4.47
C GLU A 229 -1.28 16.21 -4.25
N TYR A 230 -0.97 15.30 -5.17
CA TYR A 230 0.25 14.52 -5.15
C TYR A 230 0.76 14.21 -6.55
N ILE A 231 2.04 13.86 -6.63
CA ILE A 231 2.65 13.41 -7.89
C ILE A 231 2.62 11.90 -7.87
N ALA A 232 1.98 11.29 -8.85
CA ALA A 232 2.00 9.85 -9.09
C ALA A 232 2.88 9.56 -10.30
N SER A 233 3.31 8.30 -10.44
CA SER A 233 3.97 7.83 -11.66
C SER A 233 2.98 6.95 -12.42
N ASP A 234 2.55 7.42 -13.58
CA ASP A 234 1.76 6.63 -14.52
C ASP A 234 2.69 5.79 -15.42
N PRO A 235 2.40 4.50 -15.66
CA PRO A 235 3.24 3.64 -16.49
C PRO A 235 3.41 4.11 -17.94
N LYS A 236 2.43 4.82 -18.50
CA LYS A 236 2.43 5.29 -19.90
C LYS A 236 2.87 6.75 -20.01
N LYS A 237 2.40 7.61 -19.11
CA LYS A 237 2.61 9.06 -19.15
C LYS A 237 3.82 9.53 -18.33
N GLY A 238 4.37 8.66 -17.47
CA GLY A 238 5.42 9.05 -16.53
C GLY A 238 4.86 9.86 -15.35
N PRO A 239 5.60 10.83 -14.78
CA PRO A 239 5.12 11.59 -13.63
C PRO A 239 3.88 12.44 -14.00
N VAL A 240 2.80 12.26 -13.24
CA VAL A 240 1.53 13.00 -13.39
C VAL A 240 1.16 13.67 -12.07
N ARG A 241 0.54 14.84 -12.13
CA ARG A 241 0.02 15.55 -10.95
C ARG A 241 -1.45 15.19 -10.77
N ARG A 242 -1.75 14.42 -9.73
CA ARG A 242 -3.11 14.03 -9.36
C ARG A 242 -3.67 15.01 -8.34
N ARG A 243 -4.89 15.49 -8.60
CA ARG A 243 -5.68 16.28 -7.67
C ARG A 243 -6.97 15.54 -7.38
N VAL A 244 -7.19 15.23 -6.11
CA VAL A 244 -8.38 14.51 -5.65
C VAL A 244 -9.27 15.49 -4.89
N SER A 245 -10.46 15.77 -5.41
CA SER A 245 -11.50 16.52 -4.69
C SER A 245 -12.37 15.54 -3.91
N TYR A 246 -12.47 15.73 -2.59
CA TYR A 246 -13.27 14.89 -1.71
C TYR A 246 -14.59 15.58 -1.35
N PHE A 247 -15.68 14.84 -1.48
CA PHE A 247 -17.03 15.29 -1.14
C PHE A 247 -17.59 14.50 0.04
N LEU A 248 -18.42 15.16 0.84
CA LEU A 248 -19.28 14.48 1.80
C LEU A 248 -20.50 13.94 1.07
N VAL A 249 -20.78 12.64 1.22
CA VAL A 249 -21.84 11.97 0.45
C VAL A 249 -22.72 11.17 1.37
N GLU A 250 -24.03 11.42 1.35
CA GLU A 250 -25.00 10.57 2.05
C GLU A 250 -25.47 9.45 1.14
N ALA A 251 -25.46 8.22 1.65
CA ALA A 251 -25.97 7.04 0.98
C ALA A 251 -27.20 6.49 1.70
N LYS A 252 -28.25 6.16 0.94
CA LYS A 252 -29.46 5.50 1.48
C LYS A 252 -29.40 3.97 1.38
N ASP A 253 -28.54 3.45 0.50
CA ASP A 253 -28.37 2.00 0.34
C ASP A 253 -27.61 1.39 1.53
N LYS A 254 -27.93 0.13 1.84
CA LYS A 254 -27.25 -0.64 2.89
C LYS A 254 -26.18 -1.58 2.35
N ASP A 255 -26.38 -2.10 1.14
CA ASP A 255 -25.52 -3.12 0.56
C ASP A 255 -24.40 -2.45 -0.23
N LEU A 256 -23.15 -2.74 0.15
CA LEU A 256 -21.97 -2.40 -0.63
C LEU A 256 -21.62 -3.57 -1.54
N ARG A 257 -21.28 -3.27 -2.79
CA ARG A 257 -20.74 -4.24 -3.73
C ARG A 257 -19.57 -3.61 -4.44
N LEU A 258 -18.37 -4.07 -4.09
CA LEU A 258 -17.16 -3.57 -4.72
C LEU A 258 -17.21 -3.85 -6.22
N GLY A 259 -17.13 -2.79 -7.03
CA GLY A 259 -17.00 -2.87 -8.47
C GLY A 259 -15.66 -3.49 -8.88
N PRO A 260 -15.49 -3.90 -10.16
CA PRO A 260 -14.21 -4.39 -10.65
C PRO A 260 -13.20 -3.23 -10.72
N SER A 261 -12.48 -2.97 -9.63
CA SER A 261 -11.40 -1.97 -9.58
C SER A 261 -10.04 -2.61 -9.37
N GLY A 262 -9.02 -2.06 -10.05
CA GLY A 262 -7.65 -2.57 -10.01
C GLY A 262 -6.98 -2.24 -8.67
N GLY A 263 -7.15 -3.08 -7.66
CA GLY A 263 -6.40 -2.95 -6.40
C GLY A 263 -7.20 -2.81 -5.13
N LEU A 264 -8.52 -2.95 -5.19
CA LEU A 264 -9.36 -3.09 -4.02
C LEU A 264 -9.85 -4.55 -3.92
N ASP A 265 -10.00 -5.05 -2.70
CA ASP A 265 -10.47 -6.42 -2.47
C ASP A 265 -11.63 -6.53 -1.48
N ASP A 266 -12.02 -5.44 -0.81
CA ASP A 266 -13.22 -5.39 0.06
C ASP A 266 -13.83 -3.97 0.11
N ALA A 267 -15.11 -3.87 0.47
CA ALA A 267 -15.82 -2.62 0.74
C ALA A 267 -16.82 -2.82 1.88
N ARG A 268 -16.71 -2.02 2.95
CA ARG A 268 -17.49 -2.22 4.17
C ARG A 268 -17.92 -0.92 4.83
N TRP A 269 -19.03 -0.99 5.55
CA TRP A 269 -19.49 0.05 6.47
C TRP A 269 -18.79 -0.10 7.82
N PHE A 270 -18.34 1.02 8.39
CA PHE A 270 -17.74 1.10 9.71
C PHE A 270 -18.40 2.18 10.56
N SER A 271 -18.62 1.88 11.84
CA SER A 271 -18.95 2.92 12.83
C SER A 271 -17.72 3.78 13.15
N ILE A 272 -17.93 4.87 13.87
CA ILE A 272 -16.83 5.76 14.30
C ILE A 272 -15.85 4.98 15.19
N GLU A 273 -16.38 4.16 16.10
CA GLU A 273 -15.61 3.33 17.02
C GLU A 273 -14.81 2.25 16.29
N GLU A 274 -15.42 1.59 15.30
CA GLU A 274 -14.73 0.57 14.50
C GLU A 274 -13.57 1.15 13.68
N MET A 275 -13.65 2.41 13.24
CA MET A 275 -12.61 3.07 12.46
C MET A 275 -11.33 3.39 13.26
N GLU A 276 -11.40 3.45 14.59
CA GLU A 276 -10.22 3.78 15.42
C GLU A 276 -9.11 2.71 15.29
N ASP A 277 -9.51 1.44 15.20
CA ASP A 277 -8.61 0.29 15.12
C ASP A 277 -8.19 -0.07 13.69
N LEU A 278 -8.75 0.62 12.68
CA LEU A 278 -8.42 0.33 11.28
C LEU A 278 -7.07 0.91 10.88
N LYS A 279 -6.37 0.15 10.02
CA LYS A 279 -5.23 0.63 9.26
C LYS A 279 -5.72 1.55 8.14
N ILE A 280 -5.76 2.84 8.41
CA ILE A 280 -6.15 3.88 7.45
C ILE A 280 -4.94 4.75 7.13
N TYR A 281 -4.82 5.22 5.88
CA TYR A 281 -3.78 6.18 5.49
C TYR A 281 -3.90 7.50 6.27
N ASP A 282 -2.75 8.08 6.60
CA ASP A 282 -2.67 9.25 7.48
C ASP A 282 -3.35 10.50 6.87
N ASP A 283 -3.39 10.61 5.54
CA ASP A 283 -4.04 11.71 4.80
C ASP A 283 -5.57 11.59 4.74
N ILE A 284 -6.13 10.41 5.04
CA ILE A 284 -7.57 10.15 5.03
C ILE A 284 -8.22 10.54 6.36
N ARG A 285 -7.52 10.36 7.48
CA ARG A 285 -8.06 10.66 8.82
C ARG A 285 -8.56 12.10 8.96
N PRO A 286 -7.85 13.15 8.47
CA PRO A 286 -8.33 14.52 8.50
C PRO A 286 -9.63 14.73 7.72
N LEU A 287 -9.84 14.01 6.60
CA LEU A 287 -11.06 14.12 5.80
C LEU A 287 -12.27 13.54 6.55
N ILE A 288 -12.11 12.38 7.17
CA ILE A 288 -13.15 11.76 8.01
C ILE A 288 -13.49 12.67 9.20
N GLN A 289 -12.48 13.24 9.87
CA GLN A 289 -12.72 14.18 10.97
C GLN A 289 -13.47 15.44 10.52
N LYS A 290 -13.12 16.01 9.36
CA LYS A 290 -13.87 17.14 8.77
C LYS A 290 -15.32 16.75 8.49
N ALA A 291 -15.56 15.58 7.90
CA ALA A 291 -16.91 15.08 7.66
C ALA A 291 -17.70 14.96 8.97
N LEU A 292 -17.11 14.40 10.03
CA LEU A 292 -17.75 14.29 11.34
C LEU A 292 -18.12 15.64 11.94
N LEU A 293 -17.26 16.66 11.79
CA LEU A 293 -17.57 18.03 12.24
C LEU A 293 -18.76 18.66 11.50
N LYS A 294 -18.98 18.27 10.23
CA LYS A 294 -20.09 18.74 9.39
C LYS A 294 -21.40 18.00 9.64
N LEU A 295 -21.33 16.76 10.15
CA LEU A 295 -22.50 15.91 10.40
C LEU A 295 -23.10 16.07 11.81
N LYS A 296 -22.43 16.82 12.68
CA LYS A 296 -22.92 17.26 13.99
C LYS A 296 -23.90 18.41 13.86
#